data_AF-M5W2X6-F1
#
_entry.id   AF-M5W2X6-F1
#
_cell.length_a   1.000
_cell.length_b   1.000
_cell.length_c   1.000
_cell.angle_alpha   90.00
_cell.angle_beta   90.00
_cell.angle_gamma   90.00
#
_symmetry.space_group_name_H-M   'P 1'
#
loop_
_entity.id
_entity.type
_entity.pdbx_description
1 polymer ?
#
loop_
_entity_poly.entity_id
_entity_poly.type
_entity_poly.pdbx_seq_one_letter_code
_entity_poly.pdbx_strand_id
1 'polypeptide(L)'
;MEESPRKKSGAGQVLDGSNIMELVGNKEVFSSFVEHKFKELDRDRDGELSVKELQPAVADIGAALGLPAQGSSPDSDHIYSEVLNEFTHGKQQKVSKTEFKEVLSDILLGMAAGLKRDPIVILRIDGEDLEEFINGPTFEPEMVASYSEMKSADGSGSLRDYIAKALAKLTVEQGMPPSSDPWVISNIVEPALQSCTGHDFDKPVSQETFIEEFKKVAETVAQHLKEQHVIVAHSENDFDGSGIKRLLSNKFELDKTLNTAIENVSKDRSGKLSKEYLRVALDAVGPTAGLPPLGAVEQMDKVVQDAFNLVNADDGKLLKEDEFKKILTEILGSIMLQLEGNPISVYSNSVVHEPLASSSTLLQPSSEL
;
A
#
# COMPACT_ATOMS: atom_id res chain seq x y z
N MET A 1 -22.64 -19.32 -12.49
CA MET A 1 -23.37 -18.15 -11.97
C MET A 1 -22.30 -17.16 -11.60
N GLU A 2 -22.06 -16.17 -12.45
CA GLU A 2 -21.23 -15.02 -12.09
C GLU A 2 -21.98 -14.25 -11.01
N GLU A 3 -21.43 -14.18 -9.79
CA GLU A 3 -21.85 -13.17 -8.84
C GLU A 3 -21.45 -11.81 -9.42
N SER A 4 -22.45 -11.01 -9.76
CA SER A 4 -22.23 -9.59 -10.06
C SER A 4 -21.68 -8.92 -8.80
N PRO A 5 -20.70 -8.01 -8.93
CA PRO A 5 -20.20 -7.27 -7.77
C PRO A 5 -21.37 -6.45 -7.19
N ARG A 6 -21.67 -6.67 -5.92
CA ARG A 6 -22.66 -5.87 -5.18
C ARG A 6 -22.22 -4.40 -5.25
N LYS A 7 -23.08 -3.55 -5.82
CA LYS A 7 -22.93 -2.10 -5.73
C LYS A 7 -23.10 -1.70 -4.26
N LYS A 8 -22.00 -1.35 -3.60
CA LYS A 8 -22.00 -0.78 -2.24
C LYS A 8 -22.42 0.68 -2.24
N SER A 9 -23.06 1.11 -1.16
CA SER A 9 -23.67 2.44 -0.97
C SER A 9 -22.71 3.50 -0.41
N GLY A 10 -21.43 3.19 -0.17
CA GLY A 10 -20.43 4.20 0.19
C GLY A 10 -19.91 4.95 -1.05
N ALA A 11 -20.07 6.27 -1.09
CA ALA A 11 -19.41 7.15 -2.06
C ALA A 11 -17.87 7.15 -1.83
N GLY A 12 -17.22 6.04 -2.18
CA GLY A 12 -15.78 5.89 -2.05
C GLY A 12 -15.06 6.73 -3.10
N GLN A 13 -14.14 7.59 -2.67
CA GLN A 13 -13.26 8.29 -3.60
C GLN A 13 -12.07 7.39 -3.91
N VAL A 14 -11.79 7.14 -5.19
CA VAL A 14 -10.60 6.40 -5.60
C VAL A 14 -9.48 7.38 -5.93
N LEU A 15 -8.32 7.16 -5.32
CA LEU A 15 -7.07 7.87 -5.58
C LEU A 15 -6.18 6.96 -6.42
N ASP A 16 -6.21 7.17 -7.74
CA ASP A 16 -5.53 6.35 -8.75
C ASP A 16 -4.37 7.09 -9.47
N GLY A 17 -4.00 8.27 -8.96
CA GLY A 17 -2.94 9.10 -9.54
C GLY A 17 -3.34 9.91 -10.76
N SER A 18 -4.58 9.80 -11.27
CA SER A 18 -5.05 10.54 -12.45
C SER A 18 -4.90 12.06 -12.32
N ASN A 19 -5.24 12.63 -11.17
CA ASN A 19 -5.07 14.07 -10.89
C ASN A 19 -3.60 14.51 -10.96
N ILE A 20 -2.65 13.65 -10.53
CA ILE A 20 -1.22 13.95 -10.61
C ILE A 20 -0.78 13.94 -12.08
N MET A 21 -1.25 12.96 -12.86
CA MET A 21 -0.99 12.90 -14.31
C MET A 21 -1.54 14.12 -15.04
N GLU A 22 -2.74 14.59 -14.67
CA GLU A 22 -3.34 15.79 -15.24
C GLU A 22 -2.53 17.05 -14.92
N LEU A 23 -2.11 17.21 -13.65
CA LEU A 23 -1.28 18.33 -13.22
C LEU A 23 0.03 18.39 -14.02
N VAL A 24 0.78 17.28 -14.08
CA VAL A 24 2.08 17.23 -14.76
C VAL A 24 1.92 17.32 -16.29
N GLY A 25 0.85 16.75 -16.84
CA GLY A 25 0.52 16.82 -18.27
C GLY A 25 0.20 18.23 -18.75
N ASN A 26 -0.36 19.07 -17.87
CA ASN A 26 -0.58 20.49 -18.14
C ASN A 26 0.72 21.29 -17.97
N LYS A 27 1.49 21.40 -19.07
CA LYS A 27 2.80 22.06 -19.08
C LYS A 27 2.79 23.48 -18.52
N GLU A 28 1.72 24.24 -18.70
CA GLU A 28 1.60 25.63 -18.26
C GLU A 28 1.38 25.71 -16.75
N VAL A 29 0.37 24.99 -16.25
CA VAL A 29 0.06 24.91 -14.82
C VAL A 29 1.24 24.35 -14.04
N PHE A 30 1.82 23.25 -14.53
CA PHE A 30 2.98 22.63 -13.89
C PHE A 30 4.19 23.56 -13.89
N SER A 31 4.46 24.29 -14.98
CA SER A 31 5.57 25.26 -15.00
C SER A 31 5.36 26.41 -14.02
N SER A 32 4.12 26.87 -13.86
CA SER A 32 3.79 27.92 -12.88
C SER A 32 3.95 27.42 -11.45
N PHE A 33 3.49 26.21 -11.17
CA PHE A 33 3.68 25.56 -9.87
C PHE A 33 5.17 25.40 -9.53
N VAL A 34 5.96 24.90 -10.47
CA VAL A 34 7.40 24.73 -10.31
C VAL A 34 8.11 26.07 -10.11
N GLU A 35 7.75 27.12 -10.85
CA GLU A 35 8.32 28.46 -10.67
C GLU A 35 8.09 28.98 -9.24
N HIS A 36 6.86 28.85 -8.74
CA HIS A 36 6.52 29.28 -7.39
C HIS A 36 7.35 28.50 -6.36
N LYS A 37 7.37 27.17 -6.46
CA LYS A 37 8.07 26.30 -5.52
C LYS A 37 9.58 26.50 -5.56
N PHE A 38 10.16 26.64 -6.75
CA PHE A 38 11.58 26.93 -6.89
C PHE A 38 11.97 28.23 -6.18
N LYS A 39 11.16 29.29 -6.35
CA LYS A 39 11.39 30.59 -5.70
C LYS A 39 11.22 30.55 -4.16
N GLU A 40 10.36 29.67 -3.64
CA GLU A 40 10.22 29.45 -2.20
C GLU A 40 11.46 28.75 -1.60
N LEU A 41 12.09 27.86 -2.38
CA LEU A 41 13.25 27.09 -1.97
C LEU A 41 14.57 27.84 -2.16
N ASP A 42 14.71 28.63 -3.23
CA ASP A 42 15.89 29.46 -3.55
C ASP A 42 15.96 30.66 -2.61
N ARG A 43 16.54 30.44 -1.43
CA ARG A 43 16.54 31.40 -0.33
C ARG A 43 17.60 32.48 -0.51
N ASP A 44 18.74 32.13 -1.09
CA ASP A 44 19.82 33.07 -1.35
C ASP A 44 19.68 33.80 -2.71
N ARG A 45 18.71 33.38 -3.54
CA ARG A 45 18.33 33.98 -4.82
C ARG A 45 19.46 33.95 -5.85
N ASP A 46 20.25 32.89 -5.82
CA ASP A 46 21.34 32.69 -6.77
C ASP A 46 20.88 32.03 -8.08
N GLY A 47 19.62 31.57 -8.14
CA GLY A 47 19.02 30.95 -9.31
C GLY A 47 19.24 29.43 -9.41
N GLU A 48 19.83 28.82 -8.39
CA GLU A 48 20.06 27.38 -8.27
C GLU A 48 19.67 26.88 -6.86
N LEU A 49 19.32 25.60 -6.71
CA LEU A 49 18.96 25.03 -5.40
C LEU A 49 20.10 24.19 -4.87
N SER A 50 20.60 24.55 -3.69
CA SER A 50 21.53 23.72 -2.94
C SER A 50 20.82 22.57 -2.23
N VAL A 51 21.57 21.53 -1.85
CA VAL A 51 21.05 20.42 -1.02
C VAL A 51 20.38 20.94 0.27
N LYS A 52 20.93 22.01 0.87
CA LYS A 52 20.40 22.60 2.09
C LYS A 52 19.04 23.28 1.88
N GLU A 53 18.76 23.75 0.67
CA GLU A 53 17.49 24.37 0.29
C GLU A 53 16.44 23.32 -0.07
N LEU A 54 16.86 22.20 -0.67
CA LEU A 54 15.98 21.07 -0.99
C LEU A 54 15.58 20.24 0.24
N GLN A 55 16.48 20.09 1.22
CA GLN A 55 16.30 19.17 2.35
C GLN A 55 15.00 19.40 3.15
N PRO A 56 14.60 20.63 3.55
CA PRO A 56 13.35 20.84 4.27
C PRO A 56 12.13 20.39 3.47
N ALA A 57 12.17 20.64 2.17
CA ALA A 57 11.10 20.32 1.24
C ALA A 57 10.95 18.79 1.10
N VAL A 58 12.06 18.10 0.90
CA VAL A 58 12.11 16.65 0.82
C VAL A 58 11.68 16.00 2.15
N ALA A 59 12.05 16.58 3.29
CA ALA A 59 11.59 16.14 4.61
C ALA A 59 10.07 16.32 4.79
N ASP A 60 9.53 17.47 4.37
CA ASP A 60 8.09 17.76 4.43
C ASP A 60 7.26 16.81 3.56
N ILE A 61 7.77 16.42 2.37
CA ILE A 61 7.15 15.37 1.55
C ILE A 61 7.21 14.03 2.28
N GLY A 62 8.38 13.65 2.79
CA GLY A 62 8.54 12.38 3.49
C GLY A 62 7.56 12.26 4.67
N ALA A 63 7.46 13.30 5.49
CA ALA A 63 6.51 13.36 6.59
C ALA A 63 5.05 13.24 6.13
N ALA A 64 4.67 13.93 5.04
CA ALA A 64 3.32 13.85 4.49
C ALA A 64 2.99 12.47 3.88
N LEU A 65 4.00 11.73 3.42
CA LEU A 65 3.87 10.34 2.98
C LEU A 65 3.96 9.34 4.14
N GLY A 66 4.07 9.81 5.38
CA GLY A 66 4.19 8.95 6.57
C GLY A 66 5.55 8.28 6.72
N LEU A 67 6.59 8.76 6.01
CA LEU A 67 7.95 8.28 6.21
C LEU A 67 8.44 8.70 7.61
N PRO A 68 9.23 7.84 8.29
CA PRO A 68 9.94 8.23 9.51
C PRO A 68 10.78 9.49 9.27
N ALA A 69 10.93 10.33 10.30
CA ALA A 69 11.70 11.56 10.19
C ALA A 69 13.20 11.27 9.91
N GLN A 70 13.84 12.10 9.10
CA GLN A 70 15.28 12.01 8.86
C GLN A 70 16.03 12.02 10.20
N GLY A 71 16.97 11.09 10.38
CA GLY A 71 17.73 10.84 11.59
C GLY A 71 17.12 9.82 12.55
N SER A 72 15.92 9.30 12.27
CA SER A 72 15.28 8.29 13.14
C SER A 72 15.91 6.90 13.02
N SER A 73 16.40 6.56 11.82
CA SER A 73 17.05 5.27 11.54
C SER A 73 17.97 5.38 10.32
N PRO A 74 18.97 4.48 10.18
CA PRO A 74 19.82 4.42 8.99
C PRO A 74 19.02 4.25 7.69
N ASP A 75 17.94 3.47 7.71
CA ASP A 75 17.10 3.23 6.53
C ASP A 75 16.31 4.48 6.13
N SER A 76 15.78 5.22 7.10
CA SER A 76 15.12 6.50 6.86
C SER A 76 16.10 7.52 6.26
N ASP A 77 17.30 7.64 6.84
CA ASP A 77 18.35 8.51 6.33
C ASP A 77 18.75 8.16 4.89
N HIS A 78 18.83 6.87 4.59
CA HIS A 78 19.10 6.38 3.24
C HIS A 78 18.04 6.84 2.25
N ILE A 79 16.74 6.70 2.57
CA ILE A 79 15.63 7.15 1.69
C ILE A 79 15.74 8.64 1.39
N TYR A 80 15.92 9.48 2.41
CA TYR A 80 16.06 10.93 2.21
C TYR A 80 17.30 11.28 1.38
N SER A 81 18.41 10.56 1.59
CA SER A 81 19.63 10.78 0.82
C SER A 81 19.48 10.40 -0.65
N GLU A 82 18.77 9.31 -0.95
CA GLU A 82 18.51 8.88 -2.33
C GLU A 82 17.64 9.89 -3.07
N VAL A 83 16.58 10.41 -2.45
CA VAL A 83 15.76 11.46 -3.07
C VAL A 83 16.58 12.72 -3.36
N LEU A 84 17.45 13.14 -2.43
CA LEU A 84 18.34 14.29 -2.65
C LEU A 84 19.40 14.00 -3.73
N ASN A 85 19.86 12.75 -3.85
CA ASN A 85 20.78 12.33 -4.89
C ASN A 85 20.13 12.37 -6.27
N GLU A 86 18.85 12.04 -6.40
CA GLU A 86 18.10 12.18 -7.66
C GLU A 86 18.07 13.63 -8.15
N PHE A 87 17.79 14.60 -7.26
CA PHE A 87 17.83 16.02 -7.64
C PHE A 87 19.23 16.50 -8.06
N THR A 88 20.28 15.93 -7.47
CA THR A 88 21.66 16.40 -7.64
C THR A 88 22.49 15.53 -8.58
N HIS A 89 21.90 14.48 -9.16
CA HIS A 89 22.60 13.46 -9.95
C HIS A 89 23.83 12.87 -9.24
N GLY A 90 23.75 12.72 -7.91
CA GLY A 90 24.83 12.19 -7.06
C GLY A 90 26.10 13.05 -6.99
N LYS A 91 26.11 14.23 -7.60
CA LYS A 91 27.19 15.22 -7.50
C LYS A 91 26.61 16.31 -6.62
N GLN A 92 27.16 16.59 -5.44
CA GLN A 92 26.67 17.65 -4.53
C GLN A 92 26.77 19.08 -5.12
N GLN A 93 26.21 19.28 -6.29
CA GLN A 93 26.10 20.49 -7.08
C GLN A 93 24.72 21.10 -6.84
N LYS A 94 24.64 22.38 -7.18
CA LYS A 94 23.39 23.12 -7.15
C LYS A 94 22.51 22.69 -8.33
N VAL A 95 21.21 22.76 -8.14
CA VAL A 95 20.21 22.25 -9.08
C VAL A 95 19.55 23.43 -9.77
N SER A 96 19.66 23.51 -11.09
CA SER A 96 18.98 24.54 -11.85
C SER A 96 17.46 24.36 -11.82
N LYS A 97 16.70 25.41 -12.12
CA LYS A 97 15.25 25.33 -12.24
C LYS A 97 14.77 24.26 -13.23
N THR A 98 15.49 24.09 -14.34
CA THR A 98 15.14 23.09 -15.35
C THR A 98 15.30 21.68 -14.80
N GLU A 99 16.41 21.40 -14.13
CA GLU A 99 16.67 20.10 -13.49
C GLU A 99 15.66 19.83 -12.37
N PHE A 100 15.37 20.81 -11.52
CA PHE A 100 14.35 20.70 -10.48
C PHE A 100 12.97 20.35 -11.06
N LYS A 101 12.59 20.98 -12.18
CA LYS A 101 11.34 20.69 -12.88
C LYS A 101 11.28 19.25 -13.40
N GLU A 102 12.35 18.79 -14.03
CA GLU A 102 12.44 17.46 -14.63
C GLU A 102 12.34 16.39 -13.54
N VAL A 103 13.17 16.50 -12.49
CA VAL A 103 13.16 15.54 -11.38
C VAL A 103 11.81 15.54 -10.65
N LEU A 104 11.22 16.71 -10.37
CA LEU A 104 9.90 16.78 -9.73
C LEU A 104 8.80 16.15 -10.61
N SER A 105 8.87 16.35 -11.92
CA SER A 105 7.95 15.71 -12.87
C SER A 105 8.07 14.20 -12.81
N ASP A 106 9.29 13.67 -12.84
CA ASP A 106 9.54 12.22 -12.82
C ASP A 106 9.08 11.57 -11.51
N ILE A 107 9.33 12.23 -10.38
CA ILE A 107 8.84 11.79 -9.06
C ILE A 107 7.31 11.73 -9.04
N LEU A 108 6.63 12.81 -9.45
CA LEU A 108 5.17 12.88 -9.46
C LEU A 108 4.55 11.85 -10.41
N LEU A 109 5.13 11.66 -11.59
CA LEU A 109 4.69 10.63 -12.53
C LEU A 109 4.95 9.22 -11.99
N GLY A 110 6.05 9.01 -11.27
CA GLY A 110 6.33 7.76 -10.55
C GLY A 110 5.27 7.47 -9.49
N MET A 111 4.90 8.46 -8.67
CA MET A 111 3.81 8.36 -7.69
C MET A 111 2.48 8.05 -8.38
N ALA A 112 2.16 8.74 -9.48
CA ALA A 112 0.94 8.52 -10.24
C ALA A 112 0.88 7.10 -10.83
N ALA A 113 2.00 6.60 -11.37
CA ALA A 113 2.11 5.24 -11.87
C ALA A 113 1.93 4.20 -10.74
N GLY A 114 2.49 4.48 -9.56
CA GLY A 114 2.29 3.68 -8.35
C GLY A 114 0.83 3.61 -7.93
N LEU A 115 0.16 4.76 -7.78
CA LEU A 115 -1.28 4.84 -7.43
C LEU A 115 -2.18 4.22 -8.51
N LYS A 116 -1.79 4.29 -9.78
CA LYS A 116 -2.52 3.61 -10.85
C LYS A 116 -2.44 2.09 -10.74
N ARG A 117 -1.31 1.57 -10.25
CA ARG A 117 -1.11 0.14 -10.00
C ARG A 117 -1.85 -0.29 -8.74
N ASP A 118 -1.64 0.45 -7.65
CA ASP A 118 -2.15 0.16 -6.31
C ASP A 118 -3.01 1.35 -5.83
N PRO A 119 -4.28 1.46 -6.28
CA PRO A 119 -5.13 2.58 -5.92
C PRO A 119 -5.50 2.57 -4.44
N ILE A 120 -5.73 3.77 -3.90
CA ILE A 120 -6.22 3.96 -2.53
C ILE A 120 -7.68 4.38 -2.60
N VAL A 121 -8.56 3.64 -1.94
CA VAL A 121 -9.98 3.95 -1.81
C VAL A 121 -10.21 4.63 -0.48
N ILE A 122 -10.75 5.84 -0.50
CA ILE A 122 -11.19 6.56 0.69
C ILE A 122 -12.63 6.16 0.98
N LEU A 123 -12.82 5.38 2.04
CA LEU A 123 -14.10 4.88 2.51
C LEU A 123 -14.61 5.77 3.64
N ARG A 124 -15.91 6.06 3.63
CA ARG A 124 -16.62 6.67 4.75
C ARG A 124 -17.41 5.58 5.45
N ILE A 125 -16.96 5.20 6.64
CA ILE A 125 -17.60 4.17 7.45
C ILE A 125 -18.55 4.85 8.45
N ASP A 126 -19.85 4.70 8.23
CA ASP A 126 -20.90 5.36 9.00
C ASP A 126 -21.89 4.39 9.68
N GLY A 127 -21.57 3.10 9.66
CA GLY A 127 -22.34 2.05 10.30
C GLY A 127 -23.46 1.45 9.45
N GLU A 128 -23.76 1.96 8.25
CA GLU A 128 -24.78 1.35 7.36
C GLU A 128 -24.39 -0.07 6.96
N ASP A 129 -23.17 -0.27 6.46
CA ASP A 129 -22.66 -1.58 6.04
C ASP A 129 -22.59 -2.59 7.22
N LEU A 130 -22.26 -2.11 8.43
CA LEU A 130 -22.25 -2.94 9.63
C LEU A 130 -23.66 -3.36 10.04
N GLU A 131 -24.64 -2.46 9.93
CA GLU A 131 -26.05 -2.75 10.18
C GLU A 131 -26.61 -3.72 9.14
N GLU A 132 -26.24 -3.60 7.87
CA GLU A 132 -26.57 -4.59 6.83
C GLU A 132 -25.98 -5.95 7.17
N PHE A 133 -24.69 -6.00 7.54
CA PHE A 133 -23.99 -7.23 7.88
C PHE A 133 -24.68 -8.01 9.00
N ILE A 134 -24.95 -7.38 10.16
CA ILE A 134 -25.54 -8.06 11.32
C ILE A 134 -27.00 -8.49 11.13
N ASN A 135 -27.67 -7.96 10.11
CA ASN A 135 -29.02 -8.35 9.71
C ASN A 135 -29.01 -9.27 8.48
N GLY A 136 -27.83 -9.54 7.93
CA GLY A 136 -27.61 -10.38 6.77
C GLY A 136 -27.53 -11.87 7.10
N PRO A 137 -27.67 -12.75 6.09
CA PRO A 137 -27.65 -14.19 6.26
C PRO A 137 -26.26 -14.77 6.60
N THR A 138 -25.19 -14.01 6.37
CA THR A 138 -23.80 -14.46 6.63
C THR A 138 -23.36 -14.21 8.07
N PHE A 139 -24.07 -13.35 8.81
CA PHE A 139 -23.74 -12.97 10.18
C PHE A 139 -23.56 -14.16 11.13
N GLU A 140 -24.61 -14.99 11.29
CA GLU A 140 -24.54 -16.11 12.24
C GLU A 140 -23.44 -17.13 11.87
N PRO A 141 -23.33 -17.61 10.61
CA PRO A 141 -22.24 -18.49 10.22
C PRO A 141 -20.84 -17.95 10.53
N GLU A 142 -20.59 -16.67 10.24
CA GLU A 142 -19.30 -16.02 10.48
C GLU A 142 -18.98 -15.87 11.98
N MET A 143 -20.00 -15.55 12.80
CA MET A 143 -19.82 -15.44 14.25
C MET A 143 -19.59 -16.81 14.91
N VAL A 144 -20.27 -17.86 14.43
CA VAL A 144 -20.06 -19.24 14.90
C VAL A 144 -18.63 -19.71 14.60
N ALA A 145 -18.13 -19.46 13.38
CA ALA A 145 -16.77 -19.79 12.99
C ALA A 145 -15.76 -19.02 13.87
N SER A 146 -15.95 -17.71 14.01
CA SER A 146 -15.09 -16.85 14.83
C SER A 146 -15.03 -17.30 16.30
N TYR A 147 -16.17 -17.64 16.90
CA TYR A 147 -16.25 -18.15 18.26
C TYR A 147 -15.51 -19.48 18.43
N SER A 148 -15.68 -20.40 17.47
CA SER A 148 -15.03 -21.71 17.50
C SER A 148 -13.50 -21.60 17.45
N GLU A 149 -12.98 -20.70 16.61
CA GLU A 149 -11.54 -20.40 16.52
C GLU A 149 -10.99 -19.74 17.80
N MET A 150 -11.72 -18.80 18.40
CA MET A 150 -11.24 -18.13 19.60
C MET A 150 -11.24 -19.06 20.82
N LYS A 151 -12.23 -19.94 20.92
CA LYS A 151 -12.33 -20.94 21.99
C LYS A 151 -11.20 -21.97 21.94
N SER A 152 -10.71 -22.31 20.74
CA SER A 152 -9.61 -23.27 20.58
C SER A 152 -8.24 -22.65 20.85
N ALA A 153 -8.06 -21.34 20.63
CA ALA A 153 -6.80 -20.63 20.84
C ALA A 153 -6.55 -20.23 22.31
N ASP A 154 -7.58 -19.76 23.02
CA ASP A 154 -7.46 -19.27 24.40
C ASP A 154 -8.82 -19.34 25.11
N GLY A 155 -9.12 -20.49 25.72
CA GLY A 155 -10.43 -20.79 26.32
C GLY A 155 -10.73 -20.06 27.64
N SER A 156 -10.02 -18.98 27.96
CA SER A 156 -10.06 -18.30 29.27
C SER A 156 -10.53 -16.83 29.25
N GLY A 157 -11.03 -16.34 28.11
CA GLY A 157 -11.48 -14.95 27.96
C GLY A 157 -12.89 -14.68 28.52
N SER A 158 -13.15 -13.43 28.94
CA SER A 158 -14.51 -12.97 29.26
C SER A 158 -15.35 -12.82 27.98
N LEU A 159 -16.69 -12.75 28.11
CA LEU A 159 -17.58 -12.44 26.98
C LEU A 159 -17.16 -11.15 26.25
N ARG A 160 -16.76 -10.13 27.02
CA ARG A 160 -16.27 -8.87 26.48
C ARG A 160 -15.02 -9.06 25.62
N ASP A 161 -14.09 -9.92 26.04
CA ASP A 161 -12.87 -10.21 25.28
C ASP A 161 -13.19 -10.95 23.98
N TYR A 162 -14.14 -11.89 24.01
CA TYR A 162 -14.60 -12.57 22.79
C TYR A 162 -15.25 -11.59 21.81
N ILE A 163 -16.10 -10.68 22.29
CA ILE A 163 -16.75 -9.67 21.44
C ILE A 163 -15.70 -8.71 20.87
N ALA A 164 -14.78 -8.20 21.70
CA ALA A 164 -13.72 -7.29 21.24
C ALA A 164 -12.83 -7.96 20.17
N LYS A 165 -12.44 -9.22 20.37
CA LYS A 165 -11.69 -10.01 19.38
C LYS A 165 -12.48 -10.24 18.09
N ALA A 166 -13.79 -10.49 18.18
CA ALA A 166 -14.63 -10.67 17.01
C ALA A 166 -14.84 -9.36 16.22
N LEU A 167 -15.05 -8.23 16.91
CA LEU A 167 -15.09 -6.92 16.28
C LEU A 167 -13.76 -6.62 15.58
N ALA A 168 -12.64 -7.05 16.16
CA ALA A 168 -11.33 -6.90 15.55
C ALA A 168 -11.07 -7.78 14.33
N LYS A 169 -11.88 -8.82 14.10
CA LYS A 169 -11.86 -9.64 12.88
C LYS A 169 -12.72 -9.07 11.76
N LEU A 170 -13.67 -8.18 12.08
CA LEU A 170 -14.44 -7.50 11.05
C LEU A 170 -13.55 -6.50 10.30
N THR A 171 -13.82 -6.35 9.01
CA THR A 171 -13.06 -5.47 8.12
C THR A 171 -13.96 -4.32 7.65
N VAL A 172 -13.37 -3.42 6.85
CA VAL A 172 -14.11 -2.34 6.18
C VAL A 172 -15.24 -2.88 5.29
N GLU A 173 -15.12 -4.11 4.81
CA GLU A 173 -16.14 -4.79 4.01
C GLU A 173 -17.41 -5.09 4.80
N GLN A 174 -17.29 -5.33 6.10
CA GLN A 174 -18.40 -5.50 7.04
C GLN A 174 -18.74 -4.17 7.75
N GLY A 175 -18.29 -3.02 7.22
CA GLY A 175 -18.59 -1.72 7.79
C GLY A 175 -17.86 -1.39 9.11
N MET A 176 -16.78 -2.11 9.42
CA MET A 176 -15.98 -1.86 10.63
C MET A 176 -14.68 -1.11 10.27
N PRO A 177 -14.42 0.08 10.85
CA PRO A 177 -13.11 0.71 10.68
C PRO A 177 -12.04 -0.08 11.44
N PRO A 178 -10.73 0.13 11.14
CA PRO A 178 -9.63 -0.54 11.83
C PRO A 178 -9.73 -0.42 13.36
N SER A 179 -10.13 -1.51 14.01
CA SER A 179 -10.33 -1.55 15.46
C SER A 179 -9.02 -1.49 16.27
N SER A 180 -7.87 -1.55 15.60
CA SER A 180 -6.55 -1.31 16.20
C SER A 180 -6.24 0.18 16.33
N ASP A 181 -6.98 1.07 15.67
CA ASP A 181 -6.76 2.50 15.73
C ASP A 181 -7.15 3.07 17.12
N PRO A 182 -6.27 3.85 17.79
CA PRO A 182 -6.54 4.36 19.13
C PRO A 182 -7.81 5.20 19.25
N TRP A 183 -8.15 5.97 18.22
CA TRP A 183 -9.35 6.80 18.21
C TRP A 183 -10.60 5.93 18.08
N VAL A 184 -10.58 4.94 17.18
CA VAL A 184 -11.70 3.99 17.01
C VAL A 184 -11.95 3.20 18.29
N ILE A 185 -10.89 2.72 18.95
CA ILE A 185 -11.01 2.02 20.23
C ILE A 185 -11.71 2.91 21.26
N SER A 186 -11.21 4.12 21.46
CA SER A 186 -11.65 4.99 22.57
C SER A 186 -13.05 5.57 22.36
N ASN A 187 -13.44 5.86 21.12
CA ASN A 187 -14.67 6.59 20.82
C ASN A 187 -15.80 5.71 20.28
N ILE A 188 -15.47 4.56 19.67
CA ILE A 188 -16.47 3.69 19.03
C ILE A 188 -16.59 2.36 19.76
N VAL A 189 -15.50 1.61 19.89
CA VAL A 189 -15.51 0.21 20.36
C VAL A 189 -15.68 0.12 21.88
N GLU A 190 -14.85 0.81 22.67
CA GLU A 190 -14.93 0.73 24.13
C GLU A 190 -16.27 1.22 24.69
N PRO A 191 -16.85 2.35 24.24
CA PRO A 191 -18.17 2.78 24.69
C PRO A 191 -19.26 1.76 24.35
N ALA A 192 -19.19 1.12 23.16
CA ALA A 192 -20.14 0.08 22.78
C ALA A 192 -19.99 -1.17 23.65
N LEU A 193 -18.78 -1.55 24.04
CA LEU A 193 -18.56 -2.68 24.95
C LEU A 193 -19.04 -2.42 26.39
N GLN A 194 -19.21 -1.16 26.81
CA GLN A 194 -19.76 -0.83 28.13
C GLN A 194 -21.28 -1.10 28.21
N SER A 195 -21.98 -1.20 27.09
CA SER A 195 -23.39 -1.60 27.08
C SER A 195 -23.59 -3.08 27.44
N CYS A 196 -22.54 -3.91 27.36
CA CYS A 196 -22.49 -5.28 27.87
C CYS A 196 -22.45 -5.33 29.40
N THR A 197 -23.51 -4.90 30.10
CA THR A 197 -23.59 -4.96 31.57
C THR A 197 -24.76 -5.80 32.05
N GLY A 198 -24.92 -7.01 31.46
CA GLY A 198 -26.07 -7.89 31.75
C GLY A 198 -25.77 -9.28 32.32
N HIS A 199 -24.53 -9.78 32.27
CA HIS A 199 -24.26 -11.20 32.59
C HIS A 199 -23.21 -11.40 33.69
N ASP A 200 -23.56 -12.26 34.67
CA ASP A 200 -22.67 -12.79 35.70
C ASP A 200 -21.37 -13.29 35.07
N PHE A 201 -20.25 -12.67 35.45
CA PHE A 201 -18.90 -12.94 34.95
C PHE A 201 -18.38 -14.36 35.25
N ASP A 202 -19.17 -15.20 35.92
CA ASP A 202 -18.80 -16.56 36.37
C ASP A 202 -19.42 -17.70 35.54
N LYS A 203 -20.15 -17.43 34.45
CA LYS A 203 -20.69 -18.48 33.56
C LYS A 203 -19.87 -18.67 32.30
N PRO A 204 -19.66 -19.93 31.84
CA PRO A 204 -19.06 -20.18 30.55
C PRO A 204 -19.93 -19.57 29.46
N VAL A 205 -19.32 -18.72 28.62
CA VAL A 205 -19.98 -18.07 27.50
C VAL A 205 -20.49 -19.14 26.54
N SER A 206 -21.81 -19.28 26.39
CA SER A 206 -22.38 -20.14 25.34
C SER A 206 -22.25 -19.45 23.98
N GLN A 207 -22.28 -20.24 22.91
CA GLN A 207 -22.22 -19.70 21.55
C GLN A 207 -23.42 -18.78 21.27
N GLU A 208 -24.61 -19.16 21.71
CA GLU A 208 -25.84 -18.39 21.55
C GLU A 208 -25.76 -17.05 22.29
N THR A 209 -25.28 -17.06 23.54
CA THR A 209 -25.06 -15.82 24.31
C THR A 209 -24.03 -14.92 23.64
N PHE A 210 -22.95 -15.48 23.10
CA PHE A 210 -21.96 -14.70 22.35
C PHE A 210 -22.57 -14.01 21.13
N ILE A 211 -23.33 -14.73 20.30
CA ILE A 211 -23.91 -14.18 19.07
C ILE A 211 -24.94 -13.08 19.40
N GLU A 212 -25.81 -13.32 20.38
CA GLU A 212 -26.84 -12.35 20.78
C GLU A 212 -26.21 -11.06 21.32
N GLU A 213 -25.23 -11.18 22.21
CA GLU A 213 -24.56 -10.03 22.82
C GLU A 213 -23.64 -9.31 21.82
N PHE A 214 -22.95 -10.05 20.94
CA PHE A 214 -22.19 -9.45 19.84
C PHE A 214 -23.08 -8.57 18.97
N LYS A 215 -24.28 -9.07 18.61
CA LYS A 215 -25.22 -8.31 17.78
C LYS A 215 -25.60 -6.98 18.43
N LYS A 216 -25.94 -6.97 19.73
CA LYS A 216 -26.28 -5.75 20.49
C LYS A 216 -25.12 -4.74 20.50
N VAL A 217 -23.89 -5.23 20.68
CA VAL A 217 -22.71 -4.37 20.64
C VAL A 217 -22.49 -3.81 19.24
N ALA A 218 -22.59 -4.64 18.21
CA ALA A 218 -22.42 -4.20 16.83
C ALA A 218 -23.50 -3.18 16.40
N GLU A 219 -24.74 -3.32 16.87
CA GLU A 219 -25.79 -2.30 16.70
C GLU A 219 -25.40 -0.98 17.37
N THR A 220 -24.83 -1.04 18.58
CA THR A 220 -24.34 0.15 19.30
C THR A 220 -23.16 0.79 18.57
N VAL A 221 -22.22 -0.02 18.05
CA VAL A 221 -21.10 0.45 17.23
C VAL A 221 -21.62 1.16 15.98
N ALA A 222 -22.58 0.55 15.26
CA ALA A 222 -23.19 1.15 14.09
C ALA A 222 -23.85 2.49 14.43
N GLN A 223 -24.52 2.60 15.58
CA GLN A 223 -25.08 3.87 16.06
C GLN A 223 -24.00 4.93 16.31
N HIS A 224 -22.90 4.58 16.99
CA HIS A 224 -21.79 5.51 17.21
C HIS A 224 -21.17 5.97 15.88
N LEU A 225 -21.05 5.09 14.89
CA LEU A 225 -20.54 5.43 13.55
C LEU A 225 -21.49 6.34 12.76
N LYS A 226 -22.81 6.24 12.98
CA LYS A 226 -23.79 7.18 12.39
C LYS A 226 -23.60 8.60 12.94
N GLU A 227 -23.27 8.71 14.22
CA GLU A 227 -23.01 10.00 14.88
C GLU A 227 -21.62 10.54 14.54
N GLN A 228 -20.62 9.67 14.52
CA GLN A 228 -19.22 9.98 14.27
C GLN A 228 -18.64 9.01 13.22
N HIS A 229 -18.87 9.34 11.96
CA HIS A 229 -18.35 8.55 10.84
C HIS A 229 -16.82 8.59 10.81
N VAL A 230 -16.23 7.48 10.38
CA VAL A 230 -14.76 7.31 10.31
C VAL A 230 -14.35 7.28 8.84
N ILE A 231 -13.35 8.08 8.49
CA ILE A 231 -12.74 8.04 7.15
C ILE A 231 -11.60 7.03 7.20
N VAL A 232 -11.60 6.07 6.27
CA VAL A 232 -10.60 5.01 6.18
C VAL A 232 -9.98 5.03 4.79
N ALA A 233 -8.65 5.11 4.73
CA ALA A 233 -7.89 4.81 3.53
C ALA A 233 -7.72 3.30 3.44
N HIS A 234 -8.27 2.71 2.39
CA HIS A 234 -8.25 1.29 2.10
C HIS A 234 -7.47 1.03 0.82
N SER A 235 -6.59 0.04 0.83
CA SER A 235 -5.92 -0.46 -0.37
C SER A 235 -5.99 -1.98 -0.37
N GLU A 236 -6.29 -2.54 -1.53
CA GLU A 236 -6.38 -3.99 -1.75
C GLU A 236 -5.63 -4.31 -3.03
N ASN A 237 -4.73 -5.29 -2.96
CA ASN A 237 -3.94 -5.76 -4.10
C ASN A 237 -4.03 -7.28 -4.19
N ASP A 238 -4.53 -7.74 -5.33
CA ASP A 238 -4.65 -9.16 -5.65
C ASP A 238 -3.55 -9.57 -6.64
N PHE A 239 -2.76 -10.55 -6.23
CA PHE A 239 -1.71 -11.15 -7.04
C PHE A 239 -2.14 -12.55 -7.48
N ASP A 240 -2.72 -12.63 -8.68
CA ASP A 240 -3.27 -13.86 -9.28
C ASP A 240 -2.44 -14.38 -10.48
N GLY A 241 -1.33 -13.72 -10.78
CA GLY A 241 -0.46 -14.03 -11.92
C GLY A 241 -0.95 -13.50 -13.27
N SER A 242 -2.10 -12.83 -13.34
CA SER A 242 -2.66 -12.28 -14.59
C SER A 242 -1.76 -11.23 -15.24
N GLY A 243 -1.09 -10.39 -14.43
CA GLY A 243 -0.11 -9.41 -14.90
C GLY A 243 1.09 -10.07 -15.61
N ILE A 244 1.62 -11.14 -15.03
CA ILE A 244 2.70 -11.93 -15.63
C ILE A 244 2.19 -12.59 -16.92
N LYS A 245 1.01 -13.21 -16.88
CA LYS A 245 0.39 -13.87 -18.04
C LYS A 245 0.21 -12.91 -19.21
N ARG A 246 -0.23 -11.68 -18.95
CA ARG A 246 -0.35 -10.61 -19.94
C ARG A 246 1.01 -10.27 -20.55
N LEU A 247 2.03 -10.07 -19.71
CA LEU A 247 3.39 -9.76 -20.17
C LEU A 247 3.98 -10.91 -21.02
N LEU A 248 3.89 -12.15 -20.54
CA LEU A 248 4.38 -13.34 -21.26
C LEU A 248 3.67 -13.57 -22.60
N SER A 249 2.42 -13.14 -22.72
CA SER A 249 1.64 -13.24 -23.96
C SER A 249 2.04 -12.20 -25.02
N ASN A 250 2.71 -11.11 -24.61
CA ASN A 250 3.14 -10.04 -25.50
C ASN A 250 4.66 -10.06 -25.70
N LYS A 251 5.12 -10.78 -26.73
CA LYS A 251 6.55 -10.94 -27.01
C LYS A 251 7.31 -9.61 -27.12
N PHE A 252 6.73 -8.61 -27.79
CA PHE A 252 7.39 -7.32 -27.96
C PHE A 252 7.62 -6.60 -26.64
N GLU A 253 6.59 -6.58 -25.79
CA GLU A 253 6.65 -5.96 -24.47
C GLU A 253 7.57 -6.73 -23.52
N LEU A 254 7.52 -8.06 -23.56
CA LEU A 254 8.43 -8.92 -22.82
C LEU A 254 9.89 -8.66 -23.21
N ASP A 255 10.22 -8.72 -24.51
CA ASP A 255 11.58 -8.50 -25.00
C ASP A 255 12.09 -7.11 -24.62
N LYS A 256 11.26 -6.07 -24.77
CA LYS A 256 11.60 -4.69 -24.37
C LYS A 256 11.87 -4.60 -22.86
N THR A 257 11.01 -5.20 -22.05
CA THR A 257 11.09 -5.16 -20.58
C THR A 257 12.34 -5.90 -20.09
N LEU A 258 12.61 -7.09 -20.62
CA LEU A 258 13.80 -7.87 -20.31
C LEU A 258 15.09 -7.16 -20.73
N ASN A 259 15.10 -6.50 -21.89
CA ASN A 259 16.25 -5.69 -22.34
C ASN A 259 16.52 -4.54 -21.37
N THR A 260 15.49 -3.80 -20.99
CA THR A 260 15.60 -2.67 -20.05
C THR A 260 16.11 -3.15 -18.69
N ALA A 261 15.59 -4.28 -18.18
CA ALA A 261 16.01 -4.83 -16.88
C ALA A 261 17.50 -5.19 -16.83
N ILE A 262 18.09 -5.66 -17.93
CA ILE A 262 19.52 -6.05 -17.97
C ILE A 262 20.47 -4.89 -18.28
N GLU A 263 19.97 -3.73 -18.73
CA GLU A 263 20.80 -2.54 -18.97
C GLU A 263 21.44 -2.04 -17.67
N ASN A 264 20.72 -2.16 -16.56
CA ASN A 264 21.16 -1.75 -15.23
C ASN A 264 22.02 -2.82 -14.50
N VAL A 265 22.20 -3.99 -15.10
CA VAL A 265 22.97 -5.09 -14.50
C VAL A 265 24.43 -5.02 -14.97
N SER A 266 25.36 -5.07 -14.01
CA SER A 266 26.79 -5.04 -14.34
C SER A 266 27.22 -6.27 -15.14
N LYS A 267 27.87 -6.04 -16.29
CA LYS A 267 28.41 -7.07 -17.17
C LYS A 267 29.89 -7.27 -16.90
N ASP A 268 30.37 -8.51 -17.03
CA ASP A 268 31.81 -8.77 -16.98
C ASP A 268 32.52 -8.23 -18.24
N ARG A 269 33.86 -8.32 -18.28
CA ARG A 269 34.68 -7.88 -19.42
C ARG A 269 34.37 -8.63 -20.73
N SER A 270 33.62 -9.74 -20.67
CA SER A 270 33.19 -10.56 -21.80
C SER A 270 31.71 -10.36 -22.17
N GLY A 271 30.99 -9.45 -21.50
CA GLY A 271 29.57 -9.19 -21.72
C GLY A 271 28.63 -10.22 -21.09
N LYS A 272 29.11 -11.06 -20.17
CA LYS A 272 28.29 -12.05 -19.45
C LYS A 272 27.70 -11.48 -18.17
N LEU A 273 26.57 -12.05 -17.77
CA LEU A 273 25.78 -11.67 -16.60
C LEU A 273 25.86 -12.78 -15.56
N SER A 274 26.10 -12.42 -14.29
CA SER A 274 26.05 -13.37 -13.19
C SER A 274 24.61 -13.64 -12.76
N LYS A 275 24.28 -14.89 -12.44
CA LYS A 275 22.95 -15.24 -11.92
C LYS A 275 22.58 -14.53 -10.62
N GLU A 276 23.56 -14.02 -9.86
CA GLU A 276 23.29 -13.24 -8.64
C GLU A 276 22.42 -12.00 -8.89
N TYR A 277 22.43 -11.48 -10.11
CA TYR A 277 21.62 -10.34 -10.53
C TYR A 277 20.21 -10.72 -11.00
N LEU A 278 19.82 -12.00 -11.00
CA LEU A 278 18.46 -12.41 -11.38
C LEU A 278 17.40 -11.79 -10.48
N ARG A 279 17.66 -11.64 -9.17
CA ARG A 279 16.72 -10.95 -8.25
C ARG A 279 16.57 -9.48 -8.60
N VAL A 280 17.67 -8.78 -8.88
CA VAL A 280 17.66 -7.37 -9.29
C VAL A 280 16.91 -7.19 -10.61
N ALA A 281 17.18 -8.06 -11.59
CA ALA A 281 16.48 -8.02 -12.86
C ALA A 281 14.99 -8.37 -12.71
N LEU A 282 14.62 -9.31 -11.83
CA LEU A 282 13.23 -9.61 -11.54
C LEU A 282 12.52 -8.41 -10.92
N ASP A 283 13.14 -7.74 -9.94
CA ASP A 283 12.58 -6.55 -9.31
C ASP A 283 12.32 -5.42 -10.33
N ALA A 284 13.23 -5.25 -11.28
CA ALA A 284 13.05 -4.30 -12.39
C ALA A 284 11.91 -4.68 -13.37
N VAL A 285 11.63 -5.98 -13.56
CA VAL A 285 10.51 -6.46 -14.39
C VAL A 285 9.19 -6.46 -13.62
N GLY A 286 9.25 -6.56 -12.29
CA GLY A 286 8.12 -6.70 -11.37
C GLY A 286 6.96 -5.74 -11.65
N PRO A 287 7.19 -4.41 -11.72
CA PRO A 287 6.14 -3.44 -11.99
C PRO A 287 5.35 -3.71 -13.28
N THR A 288 6.02 -4.09 -14.37
CA THR A 288 5.36 -4.42 -15.65
C THR A 288 4.57 -5.74 -15.56
N ALA A 289 5.07 -6.67 -14.76
CA ALA A 289 4.46 -7.97 -14.50
C ALA A 289 3.34 -7.92 -13.44
N GLY A 290 3.08 -6.76 -12.82
CA GLY A 290 2.09 -6.62 -11.74
C GLY A 290 2.54 -7.28 -10.43
N LEU A 291 3.85 -7.42 -10.21
CA LEU A 291 4.42 -7.91 -8.97
C LEU A 291 4.77 -6.74 -8.03
N PRO A 292 4.67 -6.93 -6.71
CA PRO A 292 5.14 -5.95 -5.75
C PRO A 292 6.67 -5.93 -5.74
N PRO A 293 7.30 -4.85 -5.25
CA PRO A 293 8.73 -4.84 -4.98
C PRO A 293 9.14 -5.99 -4.06
N LEU A 294 10.33 -6.56 -4.28
CA LEU A 294 10.84 -7.62 -3.42
C LEU A 294 10.99 -7.13 -1.97
N GLY A 295 10.60 -7.95 -1.00
CA GLY A 295 10.59 -7.60 0.42
C GLY A 295 9.33 -6.85 0.89
N ALA A 296 8.47 -6.40 -0.02
CA ALA A 296 7.25 -5.67 0.36
C ALA A 296 6.15 -6.60 0.91
N VAL A 297 6.09 -7.84 0.40
CA VAL A 297 5.06 -8.82 0.77
C VAL A 297 5.72 -10.18 1.05
N GLU A 298 5.81 -10.56 2.32
CA GLU A 298 6.50 -11.78 2.77
C GLU A 298 5.98 -13.06 2.08
N GLN A 299 4.67 -13.13 1.82
CA GLN A 299 4.06 -14.26 1.11
C GLN A 299 4.51 -14.32 -0.35
N MET A 300 4.65 -13.17 -1.01
CA MET A 300 5.15 -13.10 -2.38
C MET A 300 6.64 -13.46 -2.44
N ASP A 301 7.43 -13.02 -1.45
CA ASP A 301 8.85 -13.36 -1.38
C ASP A 301 9.08 -14.87 -1.30
N LYS A 302 8.18 -15.61 -0.63
CA LYS A 302 8.19 -17.08 -0.60
C LYS A 302 7.93 -17.67 -1.99
N VAL A 303 6.92 -17.18 -2.70
CA VAL A 303 6.61 -17.61 -4.09
C VAL A 303 7.80 -17.34 -5.02
N VAL A 304 8.42 -16.17 -4.91
CA VAL A 304 9.63 -15.81 -5.67
C VAL A 304 10.77 -16.76 -5.31
N GLN A 305 11.03 -17.02 -4.03
CA GLN A 305 12.09 -17.92 -3.61
C GLN A 305 11.89 -19.35 -4.15
N ASP A 306 10.66 -19.85 -4.12
CA ASP A 306 10.32 -21.18 -4.67
C ASP A 306 10.55 -21.25 -6.19
N ALA A 307 10.22 -20.18 -6.92
CA ALA A 307 10.52 -20.07 -8.35
C ALA A 307 12.03 -20.08 -8.63
N PHE A 308 12.83 -19.38 -7.81
CA PHE A 308 14.31 -19.37 -7.93
C PHE A 308 14.92 -20.75 -7.65
N ASN A 309 14.38 -21.47 -6.65
CA ASN A 309 14.81 -22.82 -6.31
C ASN A 309 14.57 -23.79 -7.49
N LEU A 310 13.44 -23.65 -8.20
CA LEU A 310 13.07 -24.54 -9.31
C LEU A 310 14.04 -24.45 -10.50
N VAL A 311 14.58 -23.25 -10.77
CA VAL A 311 15.48 -23.01 -11.92
C VAL A 311 16.97 -23.10 -11.57
N ASN A 312 17.31 -23.49 -10.33
CA ASN A 312 18.69 -23.45 -9.80
C ASN A 312 19.36 -22.09 -10.05
N ALA A 313 18.68 -21.01 -9.65
CA ALA A 313 19.15 -19.64 -9.89
C ALA A 313 20.38 -19.24 -9.03
N ASP A 314 20.73 -19.97 -7.98
CA ASP A 314 21.69 -19.52 -6.97
C ASP A 314 23.14 -20.04 -7.15
N ASP A 315 23.50 -20.61 -8.32
CA ASP A 315 24.83 -21.20 -8.55
C ASP A 315 25.93 -20.18 -8.97
N GLY A 316 25.60 -18.89 -9.07
CA GLY A 316 26.55 -17.82 -9.45
C GLY A 316 27.12 -17.94 -10.86
N LYS A 317 26.54 -18.79 -11.72
CA LYS A 317 27.03 -19.04 -13.08
C LYS A 317 26.96 -17.77 -13.93
N LEU A 318 27.99 -17.55 -14.74
CA LEU A 318 28.00 -16.51 -15.77
C LEU A 318 27.23 -16.98 -17.01
N LEU A 319 26.24 -16.20 -17.43
CA LEU A 319 25.34 -16.47 -18.53
C LEU A 319 25.51 -15.46 -19.66
N LYS A 320 25.22 -15.89 -20.88
CA LYS A 320 24.97 -14.94 -21.99
C LYS A 320 23.62 -14.25 -21.78
N GLU A 321 23.44 -13.08 -22.37
CA GLU A 321 22.19 -12.32 -22.25
C GLU A 321 20.95 -13.16 -22.60
N ASP A 322 20.97 -13.93 -23.69
CA ASP A 322 19.83 -14.75 -24.09
C ASP A 322 19.51 -15.87 -23.09
N GLU A 323 20.54 -16.47 -22.47
CA GLU A 323 20.38 -17.50 -21.43
C GLU A 323 19.84 -16.87 -20.14
N PHE A 324 20.31 -15.67 -19.78
CA PHE A 324 19.82 -14.90 -18.64
C PHE A 324 18.35 -14.52 -18.80
N LYS A 325 17.98 -13.95 -19.95
CA LYS A 325 16.58 -13.60 -20.29
C LYS A 325 15.66 -14.82 -20.27
N LYS A 326 16.15 -15.95 -20.78
CA LYS A 326 15.42 -17.22 -20.75
C LYS A 326 15.13 -17.66 -19.31
N ILE A 327 16.13 -17.66 -18.44
CA ILE A 327 15.94 -18.02 -17.01
C ILE A 327 14.97 -17.05 -16.34
N LEU A 328 15.10 -15.75 -16.58
CA LEU A 328 14.18 -14.75 -16.01
C LEU A 328 12.73 -14.98 -16.48
N THR A 329 12.54 -15.35 -17.74
CA THR A 329 11.23 -15.73 -18.29
C THR A 329 10.68 -17.01 -17.64
N GLU A 330 11.52 -18.00 -17.38
CA GLU A 330 11.15 -19.25 -16.68
C GLU A 330 10.73 -18.96 -15.22
N ILE A 331 11.45 -18.07 -14.52
CA ILE A 331 11.09 -17.63 -13.17
C ILE A 331 9.71 -16.95 -13.19
N LEU A 332 9.47 -16.01 -14.09
CA LEU A 332 8.16 -15.36 -14.25
C LEU A 332 7.05 -16.39 -14.51
N GLY A 333 7.27 -17.35 -15.41
CA GLY A 333 6.32 -18.42 -15.68
C GLY A 333 6.04 -19.30 -14.45
N SER A 334 7.06 -19.57 -13.63
CA SER A 334 6.89 -20.32 -12.38
C SER A 334 6.06 -19.55 -11.35
N ILE A 335 6.34 -18.25 -11.14
CA ILE A 335 5.56 -17.39 -10.25
C ILE A 335 4.10 -17.34 -10.73
N MET A 336 3.87 -17.14 -12.02
CA MET A 336 2.53 -17.11 -12.61
C MET A 336 1.74 -18.38 -12.30
N LEU A 337 2.32 -19.57 -12.50
CA LEU A 337 1.62 -20.83 -12.23
C LEU A 337 1.29 -21.03 -10.74
N GLN A 338 2.16 -20.57 -9.85
CA GLN A 338 1.90 -20.63 -8.40
C GLN A 338 0.74 -19.71 -8.00
N LEU A 339 0.72 -18.48 -8.53
CA LEU A 339 -0.33 -17.50 -8.25
C LEU A 339 -1.68 -17.87 -8.90
N GLU A 340 -1.68 -18.50 -10.09
CA GLU A 340 -2.92 -19.03 -10.70
C GLU A 340 -3.56 -20.14 -9.84
N GLY A 341 -2.74 -20.91 -9.12
CA GLY A 341 -3.21 -21.95 -8.21
C GLY A 341 -3.63 -21.42 -6.84
N ASN A 342 -2.88 -20.45 -6.31
CA ASN A 342 -3.10 -19.84 -5.00
C ASN A 342 -2.84 -18.32 -5.09
N PRO A 343 -3.87 -17.50 -5.41
CA PRO A 343 -3.74 -16.06 -5.42
C PRO A 343 -3.38 -15.50 -4.03
N ILE A 344 -2.65 -14.40 -4.00
CA ILE A 344 -2.29 -13.68 -2.77
C ILE A 344 -3.02 -12.35 -2.76
N SER A 345 -3.85 -12.11 -1.75
CA SER A 345 -4.51 -10.82 -1.53
C SER A 345 -3.87 -10.10 -0.35
N VAL A 346 -3.45 -8.85 -0.55
CA VAL A 346 -2.89 -7.99 0.49
C VAL A 346 -3.78 -6.78 0.66
N TYR A 347 -4.26 -6.57 1.87
CA TYR A 347 -5.06 -5.41 2.22
C TYR A 347 -4.34 -4.54 3.26
N SER A 348 -4.53 -3.23 3.14
CA SER A 348 -4.07 -2.23 4.09
C SER A 348 -5.21 -1.27 4.40
N ASN A 349 -5.42 -1.00 5.70
CA ASN A 349 -6.47 -0.10 6.17
C ASN A 349 -5.87 0.87 7.19
N SER A 350 -6.12 2.16 7.01
CA SER A 350 -5.69 3.19 7.95
C SER A 350 -6.80 4.21 8.17
N VAL A 351 -7.03 4.58 9.42
CA VAL A 351 -7.96 5.66 9.75
C VAL A 351 -7.31 6.98 9.34
N VAL A 352 -8.01 7.74 8.50
CA VAL A 352 -7.60 9.08 8.11
C VAL A 352 -8.02 10.03 9.22
N HIS A 353 -7.06 10.35 10.09
CA HIS A 353 -7.20 11.45 11.02
C HIS A 353 -7.07 12.75 10.25
N GLU A 354 -8.03 13.68 10.39
CA GLU A 354 -7.83 15.03 9.88
C GLU A 354 -6.48 15.55 10.40
N PRO A 355 -5.60 16.07 9.54
CA PRO A 355 -4.28 16.43 9.97
C PRO A 355 -4.38 17.56 10.99
N LEU A 356 -3.78 17.35 12.17
CA LEU A 356 -3.27 18.44 12.99
C LEU A 356 -2.17 19.15 12.18
N ALA A 357 -2.57 20.07 11.29
CA ALA A 357 -1.77 21.13 10.71
C ALA A 357 -0.37 20.78 10.15
N SER A 358 -0.14 19.57 9.64
CA SER A 358 1.11 19.22 8.93
C SER A 358 0.84 19.09 7.43
N SER A 359 0.46 20.19 6.81
CA SER A 359 0.39 20.25 5.35
C SER A 359 1.81 20.31 4.78
N SER A 360 2.15 19.41 3.87
CA SER A 360 3.41 19.49 3.11
C SER A 360 3.48 20.83 2.40
N THR A 361 4.48 21.65 2.73
CA THR A 361 4.67 22.97 2.11
C THR A 361 4.94 22.86 0.60
N LEU A 362 5.42 21.71 0.12
CA LEU A 362 5.76 21.47 -1.28
C LEU A 362 4.55 21.19 -2.17
N LEU A 363 3.54 20.46 -1.66
CA LEU A 363 2.36 20.02 -2.44
C LEU A 363 1.10 20.85 -2.16
N GLN A 364 1.18 21.84 -1.29
CA GLN A 364 0.07 22.76 -1.08
C GLN A 364 -0.16 23.64 -2.33
N PRO A 365 -1.41 23.74 -2.81
CA PRO A 365 -1.77 24.79 -3.75
C PRO A 365 -1.61 26.17 -3.06
N SER A 366 -1.17 27.16 -3.83
CA SER A 366 -1.08 28.54 -3.35
C SER A 366 -2.44 28.99 -2.82
N SER A 367 -2.49 29.41 -1.56
CA SER A 367 -3.64 30.15 -1.02
C SER A 367 -3.57 31.58 -1.57
N GLU A 368 -3.92 31.75 -2.84
CA GLU A 368 -4.20 33.07 -3.42
C GLU A 368 -5.49 33.01 -4.24
N LEU A 369 -6.60 33.30 -3.55
CA LEU A 369 -7.48 34.43 -3.87
C LEU A 369 -8.25 34.87 -2.62
#